data_AF-A0A9P0ZMD6-F1
#
_entry.id   AF-A0A9P0ZMD6-F1
#
_cell.length_a   1.000
_cell.length_b   1.000
_cell.length_c   1.000
_cell.angle_alpha   90.00
_cell.angle_beta   90.00
_cell.angle_gamma   90.00
#
_symmetry.space_group_name_H-M   'P 1'
#
loop_
_entity.id
_entity.type
_entity.pdbx_description
1 polymer ?
#
loop_
_entity_poly.entity_id
_entity_poly.type
_entity_poly.pdbx_seq_one_letter_code
_entity_poly.pdbx_strand_id
1 'polypeptide(L)'
;MHRKEIVFKYKDYNVTREDLMTIKVGCKINEHVLNVWVTTLNYREKNRSSFSPSRFFAKTMNCLYTMADEVIKTKEEAYNILTDAVEFELDVVRQEVELDKIDLFFFPIMQMRHYYVICINIKRKRIDILDNSSARVSNRDKYEEMPATVVSAFV
;
A
#
# COMPACT_ATOMS: atom_id res chain seq x y z
N MET A 1 26.46 -3.31 -15.94
CA MET A 1 25.33 -3.69 -15.05
C MET A 1 24.05 -3.65 -15.87
N HIS A 2 23.31 -4.75 -15.99
CA HIS A 2 22.12 -4.85 -16.84
C HIS A 2 20.89 -4.31 -16.09
N ARG A 3 20.54 -3.05 -16.33
CA ARG A 3 19.46 -2.36 -15.61
C ARG A 3 18.07 -2.99 -15.78
N LYS A 4 17.77 -3.52 -16.98
CA LYS A 4 16.48 -4.13 -17.32
C LYS A 4 16.35 -5.60 -16.91
N GLU A 5 17.37 -6.17 -16.27
CA GLU A 5 17.32 -7.54 -15.75
C GLU A 5 16.21 -7.68 -14.71
N ILE A 6 15.36 -8.70 -14.84
CA ILE A 6 14.37 -9.03 -13.81
C ILE A 6 15.11 -9.67 -12.63
N VAL A 7 15.00 -9.04 -11.45
CA VAL A 7 15.69 -9.44 -10.22
C VAL A 7 14.74 -9.89 -9.12
N PHE A 8 13.44 -9.65 -9.30
CA PHE A 8 12.38 -10.21 -8.48
C PHE A 8 11.22 -10.63 -9.38
N LYS A 9 10.68 -11.83 -9.12
CA LYS A 9 9.52 -12.38 -9.82
C LYS A 9 8.63 -13.10 -8.81
N TYR A 10 7.35 -12.75 -8.79
CA TYR A 10 6.34 -13.43 -7.98
C TYR A 10 4.99 -13.37 -8.68
N LYS A 11 4.42 -14.54 -9.00
CA LYS A 11 3.22 -14.67 -9.85
C LYS A 11 3.44 -13.85 -11.14
N ASP A 12 2.53 -12.95 -11.47
CA ASP A 12 2.63 -12.08 -12.65
C ASP A 12 3.40 -10.77 -12.40
N TYR A 13 3.94 -10.59 -11.20
CA TYR A 13 4.67 -9.38 -10.82
C TYR A 13 6.18 -9.54 -11.01
N ASN A 14 6.78 -8.68 -11.84
CA ASN A 14 8.22 -8.65 -12.11
C ASN A 14 8.78 -7.28 -11.76
N VAL A 15 9.99 -7.26 -11.19
CA VAL A 15 10.70 -6.02 -10.86
C VAL A 15 12.13 -6.09 -11.37
N THR A 16 12.58 -5.01 -11.99
CA THR A 16 13.89 -4.92 -12.63
C THR A 16 14.98 -4.48 -11.66
N ARG A 17 16.23 -4.66 -12.06
CA ARG A 17 17.39 -4.16 -11.32
C ARG A 17 17.34 -2.65 -11.17
N GLU A 18 16.90 -1.94 -12.21
CA GLU A 18 16.73 -0.48 -12.17
C GLU A 18 15.78 -0.03 -11.08
N ASP A 19 14.66 -0.74 -10.92
CA ASP A 19 13.70 -0.48 -9.85
C ASP A 19 14.34 -0.64 -8.46
N LEU A 20 15.01 -1.77 -8.21
CA LEU A 20 15.68 -2.02 -6.92
C LEU A 20 16.81 -1.03 -6.63
N MET A 21 17.45 -0.46 -7.67
CA MET A 21 18.49 0.56 -7.47
C MET A 21 17.96 1.84 -6.82
N THR A 22 16.64 2.06 -6.80
CA THR A 22 16.02 3.20 -6.10
C THR A 22 16.09 3.12 -4.57
N ILE A 23 16.46 1.96 -4.00
CA ILE A 23 16.76 1.79 -2.57
C ILE A 23 18.01 2.58 -2.15
N LYS A 24 18.85 2.98 -3.11
CA LYS A 24 20.09 3.72 -2.84
C LYS A 24 19.81 4.99 -2.03
N VAL A 25 20.70 5.28 -1.07
CA VAL A 25 20.66 6.51 -0.26
C VAL A 25 20.56 7.75 -1.15
N GLY A 26 19.64 8.64 -0.79
CA GLY A 26 19.37 9.89 -1.51
C GLY A 26 18.46 9.74 -2.73
N CYS A 27 18.08 8.52 -3.11
CA CYS A 27 17.08 8.27 -4.15
C CYS A 27 15.67 8.22 -3.54
N LYS A 28 14.69 8.62 -4.34
CA LYS A 28 13.28 8.32 -4.04
C LYS A 28 13.03 6.85 -4.35
N ILE A 29 12.50 6.11 -3.38
CA ILE A 29 12.07 4.74 -3.59
C ILE A 29 10.92 4.72 -4.59
N ASN A 30 10.99 3.83 -5.58
CA ASN A 30 9.89 3.66 -6.51
C ASN A 30 8.80 2.77 -5.92
N GLU A 31 7.61 2.85 -6.52
CA GLU A 31 6.46 2.01 -6.14
C GLU A 31 6.76 0.51 -6.29
N HIS A 32 7.58 0.12 -7.28
CA HIS A 32 7.85 -1.28 -7.54
C HIS A 32 8.60 -1.95 -6.38
N VAL A 33 9.55 -1.25 -5.77
CA VAL A 33 10.25 -1.73 -4.57
C VAL A 33 9.29 -1.85 -3.39
N LEU A 34 8.39 -0.89 -3.19
CA LEU A 34 7.38 -0.97 -2.13
C LEU A 34 6.44 -2.16 -2.35
N ASN A 35 6.04 -2.41 -3.60
CA ASN A 35 5.18 -3.55 -3.94
C ASN A 35 5.90 -4.89 -3.75
N VAL A 36 7.22 -4.96 -3.95
CA VAL A 36 8.03 -6.13 -3.56
C VAL A 36 7.96 -6.36 -2.04
N TRP A 37 8.08 -5.28 -1.25
CA TRP A 37 7.95 -5.34 0.21
C TRP A 37 6.59 -5.86 0.65
N VAL A 38 5.52 -5.26 0.13
CA VAL A 38 4.12 -5.67 0.38
C VAL A 38 3.91 -7.13 0.02
N THR A 39 4.33 -7.53 -1.18
CA THR A 39 4.22 -8.92 -1.66
C THR A 39 4.95 -9.88 -0.72
N THR A 40 6.15 -9.51 -0.28
CA THR A 40 6.93 -10.31 0.67
C THR A 40 6.27 -10.41 2.04
N LEU A 41 5.64 -9.33 2.51
CA LEU A 41 4.94 -9.30 3.79
C LEU A 41 3.67 -10.17 3.75
N ASN A 42 2.84 -10.05 2.71
CA ASN A 42 1.68 -10.92 2.51
C ASN A 42 2.10 -12.39 2.41
N TYR A 43 3.15 -12.72 1.64
CA TYR A 43 3.66 -14.08 1.55
C TYR A 43 4.11 -14.67 2.90
N ARG A 44 4.58 -13.82 3.82
CA ARG A 44 5.03 -14.24 5.15
C ARG A 44 3.88 -14.45 6.13
N GLU A 45 2.67 -14.00 5.83
CA GLU A 45 1.50 -14.21 6.71
C GLU A 45 1.15 -15.69 6.89
N LYS A 46 1.49 -16.55 5.92
CA LYS A 46 1.39 -18.01 6.08
C LYS A 46 2.20 -18.59 7.26
N ASN A 47 3.23 -17.86 7.70
CA ASN A 47 4.10 -18.24 8.81
C ASN A 47 3.83 -17.38 10.07
N ARG A 48 2.72 -16.63 10.08
CA ARG A 48 2.33 -15.79 11.20
C ARG A 48 2.06 -16.63 12.46
N SER A 49 2.38 -16.09 13.63
CA SER A 49 1.95 -16.68 14.91
C SER A 49 0.44 -16.61 15.05
N SER A 50 -0.21 -17.69 15.48
CA SER A 50 -1.65 -17.73 15.78
C SER A 50 -2.10 -16.68 16.80
N PHE A 51 -1.20 -16.17 17.64
CA PHE A 51 -1.48 -15.11 18.63
C PHE A 51 -1.33 -13.68 18.09
N SER A 52 -0.67 -13.51 16.95
CA SER A 52 -0.52 -12.20 16.31
C SER A 52 -1.73 -11.87 15.43
N PRO A 53 -2.11 -10.59 15.28
CA PRO A 53 -3.22 -10.21 14.40
C PRO A 53 -2.92 -10.61 12.94
N SER A 54 -3.94 -11.07 12.21
CA SER A 54 -3.83 -11.32 10.77
C SER A 54 -3.76 -10.00 10.02
N ARG A 55 -2.85 -9.90 9.05
CA ARG A 55 -2.55 -8.64 8.37
C ARG A 55 -2.67 -8.81 6.87
N PHE A 56 -3.19 -7.78 6.21
CA PHE A 56 -3.09 -7.62 4.78
C PHE A 56 -2.36 -6.33 4.48
N PHE A 57 -1.40 -6.40 3.57
CA PHE A 57 -0.68 -5.25 3.04
C PHE A 57 -1.15 -5.05 1.61
N ALA A 58 -1.78 -3.91 1.32
CA ALA A 58 -2.15 -3.53 -0.04
C ALA A 58 -0.90 -3.09 -0.79
N LYS A 59 -0.84 -3.29 -2.12
CA LYS A 59 0.18 -2.63 -2.93
C LYS A 59 0.03 -1.12 -2.79
N THR A 60 1.13 -0.46 -3.12
CA THR A 60 1.23 0.99 -3.04
C THR A 60 0.12 1.61 -3.86
N MET A 61 -0.74 2.35 -3.19
CA MET A 61 -1.71 3.20 -3.85
C MET A 61 -0.96 4.44 -4.30
N ASN A 62 -0.76 4.59 -5.61
CA ASN A 62 -0.53 5.91 -6.16
C ASN A 62 -1.78 6.73 -5.85
N CYS A 63 -1.58 7.93 -5.32
CA CYS A 63 -2.68 8.80 -4.92
C CYS A 63 -3.74 8.79 -6.03
N LEU A 64 -4.94 8.31 -5.71
CA LEU A 64 -6.09 8.26 -6.62
C LEU A 64 -6.35 9.63 -7.27
N TYR A 65 -5.87 10.71 -6.64
CA TYR A 65 -5.97 12.09 -7.10
C TYR A 65 -4.82 12.58 -8.00
N THR A 66 -3.79 11.76 -8.24
CA THR A 66 -2.61 12.16 -9.03
C THR A 66 -2.17 11.09 -10.04
N MET A 67 -3.11 10.31 -10.56
CA MET A 67 -2.91 9.75 -11.90
C MET A 67 -2.80 10.96 -12.82
N ALA A 68 -1.62 11.16 -13.42
CA ALA A 68 -1.39 12.22 -14.38
C ALA A 68 -2.54 12.20 -15.41
N ASP A 69 -3.27 13.31 -15.47
CA ASP A 69 -4.35 13.62 -16.41
C ASP A 69 -5.76 13.03 -16.16
N GLU A 70 -5.99 12.17 -15.16
CA GLU A 70 -7.34 11.73 -14.77
C GLU A 70 -7.70 12.19 -13.36
N VAL A 71 -8.36 13.34 -13.27
CA VAL A 71 -8.99 13.80 -12.04
C VAL A 71 -10.14 12.84 -11.73
N ILE A 72 -9.97 11.93 -10.77
CA ILE A 72 -11.10 11.21 -10.18
C ILE A 72 -12.06 12.25 -9.61
N LYS A 73 -13.27 12.31 -10.16
CA LYS A 73 -14.16 13.46 -9.97
C LYS A 73 -15.03 13.30 -8.74
N THR A 74 -15.26 12.05 -8.31
CA THR A 74 -16.17 11.75 -7.21
C THR A 74 -15.56 10.79 -6.17
N LYS A 75 -16.10 10.86 -4.95
CA LYS A 75 -15.76 9.92 -3.87
C LYS A 75 -16.16 8.48 -4.20
N GLU A 76 -17.25 8.30 -4.95
CA GLU A 76 -17.77 6.99 -5.36
C GLU A 76 -16.85 6.31 -6.39
N GLU A 77 -16.34 7.05 -7.38
CA GLU A 77 -15.34 6.54 -8.32
C GLU A 77 -14.05 6.13 -7.60
N ALA A 78 -13.57 6.96 -6.67
CA ALA A 78 -12.39 6.63 -5.86
C ALA A 78 -12.61 5.37 -5.01
N TYR A 79 -13.81 5.23 -4.43
CA TYR A 79 -14.23 4.06 -3.67
C TYR A 79 -14.20 2.79 -4.53
N ASN A 80 -14.81 2.81 -5.70
CA ASN A 80 -14.89 1.64 -6.57
C ASN A 80 -13.51 1.20 -7.06
N ILE A 81 -12.67 2.14 -7.51
CA ILE A 81 -11.30 1.83 -7.96
C ILE A 81 -10.48 1.22 -6.82
N LEU A 82 -10.58 1.79 -5.61
CA LEU A 82 -9.88 1.25 -4.45
C LEU A 82 -10.39 -0.14 -4.07
N THR A 83 -11.70 -0.35 -4.09
CA THR A 83 -12.33 -1.62 -3.76
C THR A 83 -11.94 -2.70 -4.76
N ASP A 84 -12.05 -2.43 -6.06
CA ASP A 84 -11.68 -3.36 -7.14
C ASP A 84 -10.19 -3.75 -7.04
N ALA A 85 -9.31 -2.77 -6.77
CA ALA A 85 -7.88 -3.03 -6.60
C ALA A 85 -7.59 -3.92 -5.38
N VAL A 86 -8.22 -3.64 -4.24
CA VAL A 86 -8.06 -4.43 -3.02
C VAL A 86 -8.65 -5.84 -3.20
N GLU A 87 -9.83 -5.98 -3.79
CA GLU A 87 -10.46 -7.27 -4.06
C GLU A 87 -9.62 -8.14 -4.98
N PHE A 88 -9.09 -7.56 -6.06
CA PHE A 88 -8.16 -8.24 -6.96
C PHE A 88 -6.91 -8.72 -6.21
N GLU A 89 -6.32 -7.88 -5.36
CA GLU A 89 -5.15 -8.27 -4.58
C GLU A 89 -5.45 -9.33 -3.54
N LEU A 90 -6.59 -9.23 -2.87
CA LEU A 90 -7.05 -10.25 -1.93
C LEU A 90 -7.19 -11.59 -2.65
N ASP A 91 -7.77 -11.62 -3.87
CA ASP A 91 -7.85 -12.82 -4.71
C ASP A 91 -6.47 -13.40 -5.02
N VAL A 92 -5.53 -12.53 -5.43
CA VAL A 92 -4.14 -12.92 -5.69
C VAL A 92 -3.51 -13.54 -4.45
N VAL A 93 -3.78 -13.04 -3.23
CA VAL A 93 -3.14 -13.50 -1.98
C VAL A 93 -3.96 -14.50 -1.15
N ARG A 94 -5.05 -15.07 -1.70
CA ARG A 94 -5.96 -15.99 -0.96
C ARG A 94 -5.28 -17.20 -0.34
N GLN A 95 -4.14 -17.63 -0.89
CA GLN A 95 -3.39 -18.78 -0.37
C GLN A 95 -2.40 -18.38 0.74
N GLU A 96 -2.13 -17.09 0.89
CA GLU A 96 -1.15 -16.54 1.83
C GLU A 96 -1.80 -15.88 3.05
N VAL A 97 -3.06 -15.42 2.93
CA VAL A 97 -3.78 -14.69 3.97
C VAL A 97 -5.16 -15.31 4.22
N GLU A 98 -5.52 -15.49 5.50
CA GLU A 98 -6.88 -15.88 5.92
C GLU A 98 -7.82 -14.67 5.80
N LEU A 99 -8.46 -14.52 4.63
CA LEU A 99 -9.25 -13.34 4.28
C LEU A 99 -10.38 -13.02 5.28
N ASP A 100 -11.06 -14.04 5.78
CA ASP A 100 -12.16 -13.94 6.73
C ASP A 100 -11.72 -13.51 8.14
N LYS A 101 -10.41 -13.47 8.39
CA LYS A 101 -9.81 -13.17 9.70
C LYS A 101 -8.84 -11.99 9.66
N ILE A 102 -8.79 -11.22 8.57
CA ILE A 102 -7.92 -10.04 8.50
C ILE A 102 -8.32 -9.06 9.59
N ASP A 103 -7.36 -8.73 10.46
CA ASP A 103 -7.56 -7.80 11.58
C ASP A 103 -7.09 -6.39 11.23
N LEU A 104 -6.02 -6.31 10.43
CA LEU A 104 -5.31 -5.10 10.09
C LEU A 104 -5.10 -5.00 8.58
N PHE A 105 -5.50 -3.88 7.99
CA PHE A 105 -5.17 -3.53 6.63
C PHE A 105 -4.11 -2.41 6.62
N PHE A 106 -3.05 -2.58 5.84
CA PHE A 106 -1.99 -1.59 5.67
C PHE A 106 -1.97 -1.09 4.24
N PHE A 107 -2.06 0.23 4.07
CA PHE A 107 -2.02 0.93 2.78
C PHE A 107 -0.79 1.82 2.73
N PRO A 108 0.29 1.40 2.04
CA PRO A 108 1.39 2.28 1.73
C PRO A 108 0.91 3.38 0.78
N ILE A 109 1.09 4.64 1.18
CA ILE A 109 0.72 5.80 0.39
C ILE A 109 1.98 6.49 -0.13
N MET A 110 1.99 6.71 -1.44
CA MET A 110 2.96 7.57 -2.12
C MET A 110 2.25 8.86 -2.57
N GLN A 111 2.50 9.96 -1.85
CA GLN A 111 1.95 11.27 -2.17
C GLN A 111 3.10 12.24 -2.45
N MET A 112 3.40 12.45 -3.73
CA MET A 112 4.45 13.36 -4.24
C MET A 112 5.87 13.04 -3.74
N ARG A 113 6.23 13.53 -2.55
CA ARG A 113 7.54 13.32 -1.90
C ARG A 113 7.40 12.73 -0.50
N HIS A 114 6.18 12.43 -0.08
CA HIS A 114 5.85 11.94 1.24
C HIS A 114 5.37 10.49 1.14
N TYR A 115 5.90 9.67 2.02
CA TYR A 115 5.62 8.25 2.13
C TYR A 115 5.14 7.99 3.55
N TYR A 116 3.96 7.40 3.67
CA TYR A 116 3.38 7.03 4.95
C TYR A 116 2.51 5.78 4.77
N VAL A 117 2.07 5.19 5.87
CA VAL A 117 1.19 4.01 5.84
C VAL A 117 -0.08 4.31 6.62
N ILE A 118 -1.22 4.09 5.99
CA ILE A 118 -2.51 4.08 6.71
C ILE A 118 -2.76 2.64 7.17
N CYS A 119 -3.01 2.47 8.47
CA CYS A 119 -3.36 1.20 9.09
C CYS A 119 -4.81 1.23 9.56
N ILE A 120 -5.66 0.40 9.00
CA ILE A 120 -7.05 0.21 9.46
C ILE A 120 -7.09 -1.01 10.37
N ASN A 121 -7.45 -0.80 11.63
CA ASN A 121 -7.66 -1.85 12.62
C ASN A 121 -9.15 -2.09 12.81
N ILE A 122 -9.65 -3.16 12.18
CA ILE A 122 -11.08 -3.49 12.20
C ILE A 122 -11.52 -3.87 13.61
N LYS A 123 -10.74 -4.73 14.28
CA LYS A 123 -11.06 -5.21 15.63
C LYS A 123 -11.24 -4.09 16.64
N ARG A 124 -10.46 -3.01 16.51
CA ARG A 124 -10.50 -1.85 17.41
C ARG A 124 -11.27 -0.65 16.83
N LYS A 125 -11.80 -0.76 15.61
CA LYS A 125 -12.47 0.35 14.89
C LYS A 125 -11.62 1.62 14.89
N ARG A 126 -10.32 1.49 14.59
CA ARG A 126 -9.34 2.59 14.64
C ARG A 126 -8.56 2.67 13.35
N ILE A 127 -8.24 3.90 12.95
CA ILE A 127 -7.29 4.20 11.88
C ILE A 127 -6.05 4.85 12.49
N ASP A 128 -4.88 4.33 12.15
CA ASP A 128 -3.58 4.87 12.52
C ASP A 128 -2.82 5.30 11.27
N ILE A 129 -2.03 6.37 11.36
CA ILE A 129 -1.12 6.78 10.30
C ILE A 129 0.31 6.60 10.82
N LEU A 130 1.08 5.75 10.14
CA LEU A 130 2.51 5.54 10.41
C LEU A 130 3.30 6.45 9.48
N ASP A 131 3.88 7.50 10.07
CA ASP A 131 4.60 8.52 9.33
C ASP A 131 5.94 8.82 10.02
N ASN A 132 7.02 8.75 9.24
CA ASN A 132 8.38 9.01 9.70
C ASN A 132 8.80 10.48 9.54
N SER A 133 7.95 11.33 8.97
CA SER A 133 8.23 12.74 8.76
C SER A 133 8.15 13.52 10.06
N SER A 134 9.24 14.19 10.43
CA SER A 134 9.32 15.13 11.56
C SER A 134 8.79 16.53 11.24
N ALA A 135 8.12 16.72 10.11
CA ALA A 135 7.61 18.02 9.69
C ALA A 135 6.57 18.55 10.69
N ARG A 136 6.74 19.81 11.11
CA ARG A 136 5.81 20.51 12.02
C ARG A 136 4.73 21.26 11.23
N VAL A 137 4.01 20.53 10.39
CA VAL A 137 2.86 21.04 9.62
C VAL A 137 1.58 20.40 10.14
N SER A 138 0.42 20.97 9.82
CA SER A 138 -0.85 20.38 10.23
C SER A 138 -1.09 19.03 9.53
N ASN A 139 -1.88 18.14 10.14
CA ASN A 139 -2.26 16.88 9.49
C ASN A 139 -2.98 17.10 8.16
N ARG A 140 -3.76 18.19 8.04
CA ARG A 140 -4.45 18.54 6.80
C ARG A 140 -3.45 18.87 5.69
N ASP A 141 -2.40 19.63 6.00
CA ASP A 141 -1.37 19.97 5.01
C ASP A 141 -0.50 18.77 4.64
N LYS A 142 -0.40 17.79 5.56
CA LYS A 142 0.48 16.63 5.40
C LYS A 142 -0.17 15.49 4.61
N TYR A 143 -1.44 15.21 4.88
CA TYR A 143 -2.14 14.04 4.34
C TYR A 143 -3.33 14.42 3.45
N GLU A 144 -3.72 15.70 3.42
CA GLU A 144 -4.88 16.19 2.67
C GLU A 144 -6.14 15.35 2.97
N GLU A 145 -6.89 14.97 1.94
CA GLU A 145 -8.10 14.15 2.06
C GLU A 145 -7.82 12.64 2.04
N MET A 146 -6.56 12.22 1.88
CA MET A 146 -6.23 10.82 1.62
C MET A 146 -6.67 9.86 2.74
N PRO A 147 -6.47 10.18 4.04
CA PRO A 147 -7.02 9.36 5.10
C PRO A 147 -8.53 9.19 5.01
N ALA A 148 -9.27 10.24 4.66
CA ALA A 148 -10.73 10.17 4.54
C ALA A 148 -11.15 9.30 3.35
N THR A 149 -10.46 9.40 2.20
CA THR A 149 -10.74 8.58 1.02
C THR A 149 -10.49 7.10 1.28
N VAL A 150 -9.35 6.76 1.89
CA VAL A 150 -9.05 5.36 2.25
C VAL A 150 -10.10 4.85 3.23
N VAL A 151 -10.45 5.63 4.25
CA VAL A 151 -11.46 5.21 5.23
C VAL A 151 -12.83 5.00 4.60
N SER A 152 -13.26 5.87 3.68
CA SER A 152 -14.56 5.72 3.01
C SER A 152 -14.71 4.41 2.24
N ALA A 153 -13.60 3.72 1.89
CA ALA A 153 -13.64 2.38 1.30
C ALA A 153 -13.95 1.24 2.29
N PHE A 154 -13.97 1.51 3.59
CA PHE A 154 -14.12 0.48 4.64
C PHE A 154 -15.26 0.76 5.62
N VAL A 155 -16.06 1.82 5.44
CA VAL A 155 -17.21 2.18 6.30
C VAL A 155 -18.50 2.31 5.51
#